data_AF-A0A6P1R9R8-F1
#
_entry.id   AF-A0A6P1R9R8-F1
#
_cell.length_a   1.000
_cell.length_b   1.000
_cell.length_c   1.000
_cell.angle_alpha   90.00
_cell.angle_beta   90.00
_cell.angle_gamma   90.00
#
_symmetry.space_group_name_H-M   'P 1'
#
loop_
_entity.id
_entity.type
_entity.pdbx_description
1 polymer ?
#
loop_
_entity_poly.entity_id
_entity_poly.type
_entity_poly.pdbx_seq_one_letter_code
_entity_poly.pdbx_strand_id
1 'polypeptide(L)'
;MKTLLVVLTLGAFAQGAIAGESDCREIESTSGRLACYDAAFPPKVKKSIAVEIDISRAPYKDPFVAEEARTAAKLKNICRGC
;
A
#
# COMPACT_ATOMS: atom_id res chain seq x y z
N MET A 1 22.66 -46.07 -12.34
CA MET A 1 23.31 -44.83 -11.86
C MET A 1 23.50 -43.76 -12.96
N LYS A 2 22.94 -43.91 -14.17
CA LYS A 2 23.07 -42.94 -15.27
C LYS A 2 21.90 -41.95 -15.31
N THR A 3 20.71 -42.40 -14.90
CA THR A 3 19.45 -41.63 -14.91
C THR A 3 19.37 -40.57 -13.82
N LEU A 4 20.03 -40.78 -12.68
CA LEU A 4 20.08 -39.80 -11.58
C LEU A 4 20.86 -38.54 -11.98
N LEU A 5 21.87 -38.66 -12.84
CA LEU A 5 22.65 -37.51 -13.31
C LEU A 5 21.87 -36.64 -14.29
N VAL A 6 20.95 -37.23 -15.07
CA VAL A 6 20.11 -36.50 -16.05
C VAL A 6 19.05 -35.65 -15.36
N VAL A 7 18.54 -36.09 -14.19
CA VAL A 7 17.57 -35.32 -13.41
C VAL A 7 18.23 -34.11 -12.75
N LEU A 8 19.49 -34.25 -12.29
CA LEU A 8 20.22 -33.16 -11.65
C LEU A 8 20.54 -32.01 -12.61
N THR A 9 20.79 -32.30 -13.90
CA THR A 9 21.10 -31.27 -14.90
C THR A 9 19.87 -30.54 -15.43
N LEU A 10 18.67 -31.16 -15.41
CA LEU A 10 17.43 -30.51 -15.82
C LEU A 10 16.88 -29.54 -14.75
N GLY A 11 17.22 -29.72 -13.48
CA GLY A 11 16.78 -28.86 -12.38
C GLY A 11 17.41 -27.46 -12.35
N ALA A 12 18.52 -27.24 -13.06
CA ALA A 12 19.20 -25.94 -13.12
C ALA A 12 18.61 -24.97 -14.17
N PHE A 13 17.68 -25.44 -15.01
CA PHE A 13 17.04 -24.62 -16.04
C PHE A 13 15.65 -24.11 -15.65
N ALA A 14 15.16 -24.45 -14.45
CA ALA A 14 14.07 -23.72 -13.85
C ALA A 14 14.63 -22.36 -13.40
N GLN A 15 14.71 -21.42 -14.35
CA GLN A 15 14.74 -20.00 -14.03
C GLN A 15 13.50 -19.76 -13.19
N GLY A 16 13.68 -19.78 -11.86
CA GLY A 16 12.64 -19.35 -10.94
C GLY A 16 12.14 -18.02 -11.48
N ALA A 17 10.82 -17.85 -11.52
CA ALA A 17 10.24 -16.58 -11.87
C ALA A 17 10.85 -15.55 -10.91
N ILE A 18 11.83 -14.80 -11.41
CA ILE A 18 12.32 -13.59 -10.77
C ILE A 18 11.10 -12.70 -10.84
N ALA A 19 10.30 -12.73 -9.76
CA ALA A 19 9.48 -11.58 -9.45
C ALA A 19 10.48 -10.42 -9.49
N GLY A 20 10.32 -9.53 -10.47
CA GLY A 20 11.12 -8.33 -10.61
C GLY A 20 10.80 -7.38 -9.45
N GLU A 21 11.01 -7.85 -8.23
CA GLU A 21 11.03 -7.02 -7.05
C GLU A 21 12.35 -6.29 -7.14
N SER A 22 12.29 -5.07 -7.68
CA SER A 22 13.41 -4.15 -7.60
C SER A 22 13.88 -4.12 -6.15
N ASP A 23 15.15 -4.44 -5.91
CA ASP A 23 15.83 -4.40 -4.60
C ASP A 23 15.95 -2.95 -4.08
N CYS A 24 14.85 -2.18 -4.13
CA CYS A 24 14.76 -0.82 -3.66
C CYS A 24 15.20 -0.72 -2.19
N ARG A 25 15.08 -1.81 -1.44
CA ARG A 25 15.51 -1.90 -0.04
C ARG A 25 17.02 -1.80 0.14
N GLU A 26 17.82 -2.27 -0.83
CA GLU A 26 19.29 -2.21 -0.78
C GLU A 26 19.82 -0.79 -1.06
N ILE A 27 18.97 0.14 -1.52
CA ILE A 27 19.35 1.52 -1.75
C ILE A 27 19.50 2.25 -0.41
N GLU A 28 20.74 2.66 -0.10
CA GLU A 28 21.10 3.41 1.12
C GLU A 28 20.44 4.79 1.15
N SER A 29 20.41 5.49 0.00
CA SER A 29 19.81 6.82 -0.10
C SER A 29 18.30 6.78 0.09
N THR A 30 17.79 7.60 0.99
CA THR A 30 16.35 7.67 1.29
C THR A 30 15.54 8.12 0.09
N SER A 31 16.02 9.12 -0.65
CA SER A 31 15.39 9.63 -1.87
C SER A 31 15.43 8.61 -3.01
N GLY A 32 16.55 7.91 -3.21
CA GLY A 32 16.68 6.89 -4.25
C GLY A 32 15.80 5.67 -3.98
N ARG A 33 15.72 5.24 -2.71
CA ARG A 33 14.82 4.17 -2.29
C ARG A 33 13.35 4.53 -2.54
N LEU A 34 12.95 5.74 -2.19
CA LEU A 34 11.58 6.20 -2.43
C LEU A 34 11.25 6.24 -3.93
N ALA A 35 12.14 6.82 -4.74
CA ALA A 35 11.96 6.88 -6.19
C ALA A 35 11.88 5.48 -6.83
N CYS A 36 12.65 4.52 -6.33
CA CYS A 36 12.59 3.12 -6.78
C CYS A 36 11.22 2.48 -6.47
N TYR A 37 10.69 2.69 -5.26
CA TYR A 37 9.36 2.21 -4.90
C TYR A 37 8.25 2.86 -5.74
N ASP A 38 8.34 4.17 -5.97
CA ASP A 38 7.36 4.91 -6.80
C ASP A 38 7.35 4.39 -8.26
N ALA A 39 8.53 4.02 -8.78
CA ALA A 39 8.66 3.45 -10.13
C ALA A 39 8.20 1.98 -10.21
N ALA A 40 8.45 1.19 -9.17
CA ALA A 40 8.05 -0.22 -9.10
C ALA A 40 6.55 -0.40 -8.90
N PHE A 41 5.94 0.50 -8.12
CA PHE A 41 4.50 0.52 -7.83
C PHE A 41 3.87 1.81 -8.35
N PRO A 42 3.86 2.02 -9.69
CA PRO A 42 3.28 3.22 -10.24
C PRO A 42 1.82 3.31 -9.79
N PRO A 43 1.34 4.49 -9.39
CA PRO A 43 -0.04 4.66 -9.00
C PRO A 43 -0.89 4.25 -10.19
N LYS A 44 -1.54 3.08 -10.07
CA LYS A 44 -2.61 2.73 -10.99
C LYS A 44 -3.66 3.79 -10.72
N VAL A 45 -3.79 4.74 -11.64
CA VAL A 45 -4.87 5.72 -11.65
C VAL A 45 -6.15 4.94 -11.93
N LYS A 46 -6.57 4.11 -10.97
CA LYS A 46 -7.98 3.84 -10.79
C LYS A 46 -8.50 5.21 -10.44
N LYS A 47 -9.11 5.86 -11.44
CA LYS A 47 -9.98 7.01 -11.26
C LYS A 47 -10.61 6.82 -9.90
N SER A 48 -10.28 7.67 -8.94
CA SER A 48 -10.96 7.64 -7.66
C SER A 48 -12.42 7.75 -8.06
N ILE A 49 -13.16 6.65 -7.92
CA ILE A 49 -14.59 6.70 -7.82
C ILE A 49 -14.74 7.56 -6.58
N ALA A 50 -14.90 8.86 -6.82
CA ALA A 50 -14.90 9.89 -5.81
C ALA A 50 -16.01 9.48 -4.87
N VAL A 51 -15.66 8.81 -3.75
CA VAL A 51 -16.53 7.99 -2.89
C VAL A 51 -17.95 8.08 -3.41
N GLU A 52 -18.26 7.31 -4.45
CA GLU A 52 -19.61 7.29 -4.98
C GLU A 52 -20.37 6.79 -3.78
N ILE A 53 -21.18 7.68 -3.20
CA ILE A 53 -21.96 7.38 -2.02
C ILE A 53 -22.81 6.22 -2.47
N ASP A 54 -22.35 5.02 -2.14
CA ASP A 54 -22.97 3.79 -2.51
C ASP A 54 -24.29 3.78 -1.76
N ILE A 55 -25.37 4.23 -2.42
CA ILE A 55 -26.70 4.34 -1.83
C ILE A 55 -27.19 2.93 -1.42
N SER A 56 -26.56 1.88 -1.93
CA SER A 56 -26.74 0.47 -1.51
C SER A 56 -26.17 0.17 -0.12
N ARG A 57 -25.14 0.92 0.32
CA ARG A 57 -24.50 0.70 1.62
C ARG A 57 -25.22 1.51 2.67
N ALA A 58 -25.57 0.85 3.77
CA ALA A 58 -26.14 1.54 4.93
C ALA A 58 -25.24 2.74 5.31
N PRO A 59 -25.83 3.91 5.62
CA PRO A 59 -25.07 5.10 5.97
C PRO A 59 -24.02 4.76 7.03
N TYR A 60 -22.76 5.12 6.77
CA TYR A 60 -21.69 4.90 7.73
C TYR A 60 -22.04 5.59 9.04
N LYS A 61 -22.30 4.79 10.07
CA LYS A 61 -22.50 5.25 11.44
C LYS A 61 -21.11 5.38 12.06
N ASP A 62 -20.57 6.58 12.04
CA ASP A 62 -19.33 6.86 12.75
C ASP A 62 -19.54 6.68 14.27
N PRO A 63 -18.81 5.75 14.92
CA PRO A 63 -18.90 5.56 16.37
C PRO A 63 -18.42 6.77 17.18
N PHE A 64 -17.66 7.68 16.58
CA PHE A 64 -16.99 8.78 17.27
C PHE A 64 -17.77 10.10 17.25
N VAL A 65 -18.91 10.19 16.56
CA VAL A 65 -19.73 11.43 16.45
C VAL A 65 -20.05 12.04 17.82
N ALA A 66 -20.37 11.20 18.81
CA ALA A 66 -20.67 11.68 20.16
C ALA A 66 -19.42 12.27 20.85
N GLU A 67 -18.26 11.66 20.65
CA GLU A 67 -17.01 12.13 21.25
C GLU A 67 -16.46 13.37 20.53
N GLU A 68 -16.62 13.44 19.21
CA GLU A 68 -16.36 14.65 18.43
C GLU A 68 -17.25 15.81 18.88
N ALA A 69 -18.55 15.59 19.09
CA ALA A 69 -19.46 16.63 19.60
C ALA A 69 -19.03 17.14 20.99
N ARG A 70 -18.59 16.24 21.88
CA ARG A 70 -18.08 16.60 23.21
C ARG A 70 -16.77 17.37 23.12
N THR A 71 -15.87 16.95 22.24
CA THR A 71 -14.58 17.59 22.02
C THR A 71 -14.75 18.96 21.38
N ALA A 72 -15.62 19.09 20.37
CA ALA A 72 -15.95 20.35 19.73
C ALA A 72 -16.61 21.33 20.71
N ALA A 73 -17.53 20.85 21.56
CA ALA A 73 -18.11 21.67 22.62
C ALA A 73 -17.04 22.15 23.62
N LYS A 74 -16.08 21.29 23.97
CA LYS A 74 -14.97 21.62 24.86
C LYS A 74 -13.96 22.58 24.23
N LEU A 75 -13.79 22.54 22.91
CA LEU A 75 -12.87 23.41 22.17
C LEU A 75 -13.49 24.77 21.79
N LYS A 76 -14.83 24.90 21.82
CA LYS A 76 -15.55 26.13 21.46
C LYS A 76 -15.18 27.34 22.32
N ASN A 77 -14.65 27.13 23.52
CA ASN A 77 -14.21 28.18 24.44
C ASN A 77 -12.71 28.53 24.31
N ILE A 78 -12.00 27.92 23.36
CA ILE A 78 -10.58 28.21 23.11
C ILE A 78 -10.47 29.08 21.86
N CYS A 79 -9.98 30.31 22.01
CA CYS A 79 -9.55 31.12 20.88
C CYS A 79 -8.27 30.49 20.29
N ARG A 80 -8.41 29.68 19.23
CA ARG A 80 -7.26 29.32 18.39
C ARG A 80 -7.00 30.51 17.48
N GLY A 81 -6.11 31.39 17.95
CA GLY A 81 -5.88 32.74 17.42
C GLY A 81 -6.10 32.91 15.92
N CYS A 82 -6.87 33.92 15.57
CA CYS A 82 -6.95 34.49 14.23
C CYS A 82 -5.81 35.47 14.00
#